data_AF-A0A2Z2K867-F1
#
_entry.id   AF-A0A2Z2K867-F1
#
_cell.length_a   1.000
_cell.length_b   1.000
_cell.length_c   1.000
_cell.angle_alpha   90.00
_cell.angle_beta   90.00
_cell.angle_gamma   90.00
#
_symmetry.space_group_name_H-M   'P 1'
#
loop_
_entity.id
_entity.type
_entity.pdbx_description
1 polymer ?
#
loop_
_entity_poly.entity_id
_entity_poly.type
_entity_poly.pdbx_seq_one_letter_code
_entity_poly.pdbx_strand_id
1 'polypeptide(L)'
;MRTQRISYRLLKNYMLIFLVTTLVTVLLLMGLAASGIFHTEDSIYQRLTAEKLIQSDYRSIPTAELLRHGGGMQVVDADYRVVYSVGLHPLPSDRLNAGEFTDFLTASSAAQEVITVSYEQQQQFWLVVSLPIQLKLAASMSLNLNSPLGKEA
;
A
#
# COMPACT_ATOMS: atom_id res chain seq x y z
N MET A 1 -19.32 66.19 6.83
CA MET A 1 -18.28 65.14 6.84
C MET A 1 -18.95 63.78 6.97
N ARG A 2 -18.95 62.96 5.91
CA ARG A 2 -19.71 61.70 5.84
C ARG A 2 -18.94 60.62 6.60
N THR A 3 -19.14 60.53 7.91
CA THR A 3 -18.61 59.45 8.76
C THR A 3 -19.36 58.14 8.46
N GLN A 4 -19.17 57.58 7.26
CA GLN A 4 -19.38 56.14 7.11
C GLN A 4 -18.34 55.46 8.01
N ARG A 5 -18.86 55.14 9.20
CA ARG A 5 -18.13 54.83 10.43
C ARG A 5 -17.04 53.82 10.10
N ILE A 6 -15.81 54.15 10.44
CA ILE A 6 -14.62 53.30 10.30
C ILE A 6 -14.92 51.85 10.74
N SER A 7 -15.77 51.70 11.76
CA SER A 7 -16.35 50.45 12.25
C SER A 7 -16.99 49.55 11.19
N TYR A 8 -17.71 50.08 10.19
CA TYR A 8 -18.33 49.27 9.12
C TYR A 8 -17.29 48.70 8.15
N ARG A 9 -16.23 49.46 7.86
CA ARG A 9 -15.12 48.96 7.03
C ARG A 9 -14.29 47.91 7.78
N LEU A 10 -14.06 48.12 9.07
CA LEU A 10 -13.40 47.15 9.93
C LEU A 10 -14.23 45.87 10.05
N LEU A 11 -15.55 45.98 10.26
CA LEU A 11 -16.45 44.83 10.35
C LEU A 11 -16.51 44.06 9.03
N LYS A 12 -16.58 44.75 7.88
CA LYS A 12 -16.56 44.10 6.56
C LYS A 12 -15.25 43.36 6.31
N ASN A 13 -14.11 43.96 6.65
CA ASN A 13 -12.80 43.32 6.50
C ASN A 13 -12.65 42.12 7.45
N TYR A 14 -13.13 42.24 8.68
CA TYR A 14 -13.13 41.14 9.64
C TYR A 14 -14.01 39.98 9.15
N MET A 15 -15.21 40.28 8.65
CA MET A 15 -16.11 39.26 8.11
C MET A 15 -15.52 38.59 6.85
N LEU A 16 -14.84 39.36 5.98
CA LEU A 16 -14.13 38.83 4.82
C LEU A 16 -13.00 37.90 5.23
N ILE A 17 -12.15 38.32 6.18
CA ILE A 17 -11.04 37.50 6.68
C ILE A 17 -11.60 36.23 7.33
N PHE A 18 -12.62 36.33 8.16
CA PHE A 18 -13.28 35.19 8.80
C PHE A 18 -13.83 34.18 7.78
N LEU A 19 -14.45 34.67 6.70
CA LEU A 19 -14.99 33.80 5.65
C LEU A 19 -13.87 33.13 4.86
N VAL A 20 -12.80 33.86 4.53
CA VAL A 20 -11.63 33.32 3.83
C VAL A 20 -10.89 32.28 4.70
N THR A 21 -10.67 32.55 5.99
CA THR A 21 -10.00 31.59 6.88
C THR A 21 -10.85 30.34 7.09
N THR A 22 -12.17 30.49 7.27
CA THR A 22 -13.09 29.35 7.39
C THR A 22 -13.05 28.49 6.13
N LEU A 23 -13.09 29.12 4.94
CA LEU A 23 -12.99 28.39 3.67
C LEU A 23 -11.67 27.63 3.55
N VAL A 24 -10.53 28.27 3.86
CA VAL A 24 -9.21 27.63 3.83
C VAL A 24 -9.14 26.47 4.82
N THR A 25 -9.66 26.63 6.04
CA THR A 25 -9.69 25.55 7.04
C THR A 25 -10.55 24.37 6.58
N VAL A 26 -11.72 24.61 6.00
CA VAL A 26 -12.58 23.54 5.46
C VAL A 26 -11.87 22.80 4.32
N LEU A 27 -11.22 23.51 3.40
CA LEU A 27 -10.45 22.89 2.32
C LEU A 27 -9.28 22.06 2.86
N LEU A 28 -8.58 22.55 3.88
CA LEU A 28 -7.50 21.82 4.53
C LEU A 28 -8.02 20.53 5.18
N LEU A 29 -9.12 20.60 5.92
CA LEU A 29 -9.75 19.44 6.56
C LEU A 29 -10.25 18.43 5.52
N MET A 30 -10.80 18.90 4.41
CA MET A 30 -11.25 18.05 3.31
C MET A 30 -10.06 17.36 2.62
N GLY A 31 -8.93 18.06 2.46
CA GLY A 31 -7.68 17.48 1.95
C GLY A 31 -7.10 16.40 2.89
N LEU A 32 -7.11 16.65 4.20
CA LEU A 32 -6.67 15.67 5.21
C LEU A 32 -7.63 14.46 5.29
N ALA A 33 -8.94 14.69 5.15
CA ALA A 33 -9.91 13.61 5.07
C ALA A 33 -9.72 12.78 3.80
N ALA A 34 -9.44 13.42 2.66
CA ALA A 34 -9.12 12.73 1.42
C ALA A 34 -7.84 11.90 1.56
N SER A 35 -6.77 12.40 2.21
CA SER A 35 -5.58 11.59 2.48
C SER A 35 -5.88 10.35 3.30
N GLY A 36 -6.78 10.45 4.30
CA GLY A 36 -7.22 9.32 5.12
C GLY A 36 -7.88 8.19 4.32
N ILE A 37 -8.60 8.51 3.23
CA ILE A 37 -9.29 7.51 2.39
C ILE A 37 -8.29 6.67 1.57
N PHE A 38 -7.12 7.23 1.25
CA PHE A 38 -6.09 6.49 0.49
C PHE A 38 -5.30 5.48 1.34
N HIS A 39 -5.47 5.44 2.67
CA HIS A 39 -4.77 4.50 3.58
C HIS A 39 -5.50 3.17 3.78
N THR A 40 -6.19 2.65 2.77
CA THR A 40 -6.93 1.37 2.91
C THR A 40 -6.07 0.14 2.58
N GLU A 41 -4.93 0.31 1.90
CA GLU A 41 -4.10 -0.82 1.43
C GLU A 41 -3.07 -1.33 2.44
N ASP A 42 -2.78 -0.59 3.52
CA ASP A 42 -1.76 -1.01 4.51
C ASP A 42 -2.17 -2.24 5.33
N SER A 43 -3.48 -2.55 5.42
CA SER A 43 -3.93 -3.64 6.30
C SER A 43 -3.57 -5.03 5.78
N ILE A 44 -3.51 -5.23 4.46
CA ILE A 44 -3.24 -6.56 3.90
C ILE A 44 -1.76 -6.96 4.10
N TYR A 45 -0.82 -6.05 3.83
CA TYR A 45 0.61 -6.30 3.99
C TYR A 45 1.01 -6.49 5.45
N GLN A 46 0.28 -5.90 6.39
CA GLN A 46 0.47 -6.11 7.82
C GLN A 46 -0.14 -7.42 8.34
N ARG A 47 -1.17 -7.96 7.69
CA ARG A 47 -1.87 -9.19 8.13
C ARG A 47 -1.29 -10.44 7.48
N LEU A 48 -0.93 -10.36 6.20
CA LEU A 48 -0.43 -11.47 5.39
C LEU A 48 1.11 -11.55 5.44
N THR A 49 1.68 -11.48 6.65
CA THR A 49 3.12 -11.67 6.86
C THR A 49 3.42 -13.12 7.24
N ALA A 50 4.63 -13.60 6.91
CA ALA A 50 5.09 -14.93 7.32
C ALA A 50 4.97 -15.12 8.84
N GLU A 51 5.30 -14.11 9.65
CA GLU A 51 5.17 -14.17 11.10
C GLU A 51 3.74 -14.43 11.60
N LYS A 52 2.72 -13.88 10.93
CA LYS A 52 1.32 -14.07 11.33
C LYS A 52 0.69 -15.33 10.75
N LEU A 53 1.21 -15.80 9.63
CA LEU A 53 0.70 -16.98 8.93
C LEU A 53 1.36 -18.28 9.40
N ILE A 54 2.56 -18.21 10.00
CA ILE A 54 3.30 -19.40 10.40
C ILE A 54 2.54 -20.20 11.46
N GLN A 55 2.47 -21.51 11.22
CA GLN A 55 1.84 -22.50 12.08
C GLN A 55 2.70 -23.75 12.07
N SER A 56 2.61 -24.59 13.11
CA SER A 56 3.38 -25.83 13.18
C SER A 56 3.13 -26.74 11.97
N ASP A 57 1.89 -26.83 11.46
CA ASP A 57 1.60 -27.53 10.21
C ASP A 57 1.44 -26.54 9.06
N TYR A 58 2.43 -26.52 8.16
CA TYR A 58 2.42 -25.64 7.00
C TYR A 58 1.28 -25.94 6.01
N ARG A 59 0.69 -27.15 6.02
CA ARG A 59 -0.45 -27.50 5.16
C ARG A 59 -1.77 -26.93 5.65
N SER A 60 -1.83 -26.58 6.92
CA SER A 60 -3.00 -25.99 7.57
C SER A 60 -3.03 -24.46 7.45
N ILE A 61 -1.98 -23.85 6.90
CA ILE A 61 -1.91 -22.40 6.69
C ILE A 61 -2.98 -21.98 5.65
N PRO A 62 -3.85 -21.02 5.97
CA PRO A 62 -4.89 -20.58 5.05
C PRO A 62 -4.30 -19.77 3.89
N THR A 63 -4.33 -20.33 2.68
CA THR A 63 -3.74 -19.72 1.46
C THR A 63 -4.74 -18.95 0.61
N ALA A 64 -6.04 -19.13 0.84
CA ALA A 64 -7.09 -18.56 0.00
C ALA A 64 -7.04 -17.02 -0.08
N GLU A 65 -6.81 -16.36 1.06
CA GLU A 65 -6.69 -14.90 1.10
C GLU A 65 -5.41 -14.41 0.40
N LEU A 66 -4.29 -15.10 0.61
CA LEU A 66 -3.02 -14.79 -0.05
C LEU A 66 -3.14 -14.86 -1.57
N LEU A 67 -3.74 -15.93 -2.09
CA LEU A 67 -3.95 -16.14 -3.53
C LEU A 67 -4.93 -15.12 -4.13
N ARG A 68 -5.97 -14.72 -3.40
CA ARG A 68 -6.92 -13.70 -3.83
C ARG A 68 -6.24 -12.35 -4.09
N HIS A 69 -5.17 -12.05 -3.36
CA HIS A 69 -4.37 -10.83 -3.52
C HIS A 69 -3.17 -11.02 -4.46
N GLY A 70 -3.09 -12.15 -5.19
CA GLY A 70 -2.00 -12.44 -6.12
C GLY A 70 -0.65 -12.74 -5.45
N GLY A 71 -0.66 -12.97 -4.14
CA GLY A 71 0.52 -13.35 -3.37
C GLY A 71 0.86 -14.82 -3.50
N GLY A 72 1.97 -15.20 -2.87
CA GLY A 72 2.48 -16.56 -2.86
C GLY A 72 3.18 -16.92 -1.57
N MET A 73 3.30 -18.22 -1.34
CA MET A 73 3.93 -18.78 -0.16
C MET A 73 4.78 -19.98 -0.55
N GLN A 74 5.97 -20.04 0.04
CA GLN A 74 6.92 -21.12 -0.10
C GLN A 74 7.39 -21.56 1.28
N VAL A 75 7.55 -22.86 1.46
CA VAL A 75 8.08 -23.48 2.68
C VAL A 75 9.42 -24.10 2.33
N VAL A 76 10.46 -23.67 3.02
CA VAL A 76 11.83 -24.17 2.85
C VAL A 76 12.18 -25.00 4.08
N ASP A 77 12.52 -26.28 3.89
CA ASP A 77 12.98 -27.13 4.99
C ASP A 77 14.40 -26.77 5.44
N ALA A 78 14.85 -27.36 6.55
CA ALA A 78 16.20 -27.19 7.09
C ALA A 78 17.34 -27.52 6.11
N ASP A 79 17.08 -28.32 5.07
CA ASP A 79 18.02 -28.69 4.01
C ASP A 79 17.98 -27.72 2.82
N TYR A 80 17.32 -26.56 2.98
CA TYR A 80 17.14 -25.53 1.96
C TYR A 80 16.37 -26.00 0.72
N ARG A 81 15.44 -26.94 0.90
CA ARG A 81 14.56 -27.44 -0.17
C ARG A 81 13.17 -26.85 -0.02
N VAL A 82 12.59 -26.44 -1.13
CA VAL A 82 11.20 -26.01 -1.20
C VAL A 82 10.31 -27.26 -1.13
N VAL A 83 9.67 -27.47 0.02
CA VAL A 83 8.81 -28.64 0.28
C VAL A 83 7.34 -28.36 0.03
N TYR A 84 6.97 -27.09 -0.03
CA TYR A 84 5.61 -26.66 -0.35
C TYR A 84 5.66 -25.30 -1.03
N SER A 85 4.82 -25.12 -2.06
CA SER A 85 4.69 -23.85 -2.75
C SER A 85 3.28 -23.65 -3.29
N VAL A 86 2.80 -22.42 -3.23
CA VAL A 86 1.49 -22.03 -3.73
C VAL A 86 1.50 -20.56 -4.16
N GLY A 87 0.84 -20.23 -5.28
CA GLY A 87 0.70 -18.85 -5.75
C GLY A 87 1.95 -18.33 -6.45
N LEU A 88 2.42 -17.15 -6.03
CA LEU A 88 3.67 -16.56 -6.52
C LEU A 88 4.90 -17.30 -5.96
N HIS A 89 5.93 -17.47 -6.79
CA HIS A 89 7.12 -18.27 -6.47
C HIS A 89 8.35 -17.36 -6.42
N PRO A 90 8.66 -16.71 -5.28
CA PRO A 90 9.76 -15.75 -5.18
C PRO A 90 11.15 -16.40 -5.19
N LEU A 91 11.28 -17.67 -4.76
CA LEU A 91 12.57 -18.37 -4.76
C LEU A 91 12.96 -18.82 -6.18
N PRO A 92 14.24 -18.68 -6.57
CA PRO A 92 14.72 -18.96 -7.93
C PRO A 92 14.78 -20.45 -8.29
N SER A 93 14.70 -21.34 -7.29
CA SER A 93 14.89 -22.78 -7.45
C SER A 93 14.18 -23.54 -6.32
N ASP A 94 13.78 -24.78 -6.60
CA ASP A 94 13.18 -25.70 -5.62
C ASP A 94 14.20 -26.24 -4.61
N ARG A 95 15.49 -26.04 -4.89
CA ARG A 95 16.58 -26.40 -3.98
C ARG A 95 17.63 -25.33 -4.03
N LEU A 96 17.98 -24.82 -2.85
CA LEU A 96 19.02 -23.83 -2.66
C LEU A 96 20.12 -24.40 -1.77
N ASN A 97 21.26 -23.74 -1.76
CA ASN A 97 22.24 -23.86 -0.69
C ASN A 97 22.11 -22.67 0.29
N ALA A 98 22.79 -22.76 1.43
CA ALA A 98 22.73 -21.71 2.46
C ALA A 98 23.18 -20.33 1.95
N GLY A 99 24.15 -20.28 1.04
CA GLY A 99 24.61 -19.06 0.39
C GLY A 99 23.53 -18.45 -0.50
N GLU A 100 22.95 -19.26 -1.39
CA GLU A 100 21.86 -18.83 -2.29
C GLU A 100 20.62 -18.36 -1.51
N PHE A 101 20.30 -19.01 -0.39
CA PHE A 101 19.22 -18.56 0.49
C PHE A 101 19.55 -17.23 1.18
N THR A 102 20.79 -17.05 1.62
CA THR A 102 21.25 -15.77 2.22
C THR A 102 21.25 -14.65 1.19
N ASP A 103 21.68 -14.94 -0.04
CA ASP A 103 21.65 -13.99 -1.15
C ASP A 103 20.21 -13.59 -1.47
N PHE A 104 19.28 -14.55 -1.47
CA PHE A 104 17.85 -14.27 -1.59
C PHE A 104 17.33 -13.34 -0.49
N LEU A 105 17.63 -13.63 0.79
CA LEU A 105 17.20 -12.78 1.91
C LEU A 105 17.79 -11.37 1.85
N THR A 106 19.00 -11.24 1.33
CA THR A 106 19.65 -9.93 1.17
C THR A 106 19.00 -9.15 0.02
N ALA A 107 18.77 -9.82 -1.11
CA ALA A 107 18.14 -9.23 -2.29
C ALA A 107 16.65 -8.94 -2.11
N SER A 108 15.94 -9.67 -1.25
CA SER A 108 14.49 -9.53 -1.04
C SER A 108 14.08 -8.15 -0.52
N SER A 109 15.00 -7.44 0.16
CA SER A 109 14.77 -6.07 0.62
C SER A 109 14.66 -5.03 -0.51
N ALA A 110 15.23 -5.34 -1.68
CA ALA A 110 15.23 -4.49 -2.88
C ALA A 110 14.22 -4.97 -3.95
N ALA A 111 13.43 -6.00 -3.65
CA ALA A 111 12.45 -6.55 -4.57
C ALA A 111 11.29 -5.56 -4.82
N GLN A 112 10.66 -5.65 -5.99
CA GLN A 112 9.44 -4.89 -6.33
C GLN A 112 8.17 -5.50 -5.69
N GLU A 113 8.36 -6.33 -4.66
CA GLU A 113 7.34 -7.09 -3.96
C GLU A 113 7.63 -7.07 -2.46
N VAL A 114 6.59 -7.19 -1.63
CA VAL A 114 6.75 -7.33 -0.19
C VAL A 114 7.03 -8.79 0.13
N ILE A 115 8.28 -9.09 0.48
CA ILE A 115 8.71 -10.44 0.89
C ILE A 115 8.90 -10.44 2.40
N THR A 116 8.27 -11.38 3.08
CA THR A 116 8.44 -11.60 4.52
C THR A 116 8.84 -13.05 4.78
N VAL A 117 9.73 -13.26 5.74
CA VAL A 117 10.27 -14.58 6.08
C VAL A 117 10.17 -14.80 7.59
N SER A 118 9.71 -15.97 8.01
CA SER A 118 9.68 -16.37 9.42
C SER A 118 10.13 -17.82 9.57
N TYR A 119 10.73 -18.17 10.70
CA TYR A 119 11.25 -19.51 10.97
C TYR A 119 10.43 -20.19 12.07
N GLU A 120 9.92 -21.38 11.78
CA GLU A 120 9.24 -22.24 12.77
C GLU A 120 10.26 -23.17 13.42
N GLN A 121 10.42 -23.03 14.74
CA GLN A 121 11.44 -23.77 15.48
C GLN A 121 11.10 -25.26 15.65
N GLN A 122 9.82 -25.61 15.79
CA GLN A 122 9.42 -26.98 16.13
C GLN A 122 9.58 -27.95 14.97
N GLN A 123 9.21 -27.50 13.77
CA GLN A 123 9.23 -28.31 12.54
C GLN A 123 10.38 -27.89 11.61
N GLN A 124 11.21 -26.94 12.07
CA GLN A 124 12.46 -26.51 11.44
C GLN A 124 12.32 -26.15 9.96
N PHE A 125 11.44 -25.20 9.68
CA PHE A 125 11.24 -24.70 8.32
C PHE A 125 11.14 -23.17 8.30
N TRP A 126 11.50 -22.59 7.16
CA TRP A 126 11.25 -21.19 6.85
C TRP A 126 9.97 -21.07 6.05
N LEU A 127 9.11 -20.16 6.48
CA LEU A 127 7.96 -19.70 5.72
C LEU A 127 8.35 -18.41 4.99
N VAL A 128 8.27 -18.43 3.66
CA VAL A 128 8.49 -17.28 2.79
C VAL A 128 7.14 -16.88 2.21
N VAL A 129 6.72 -15.63 2.44
CA VAL A 129 5.48 -15.08 1.90
C VAL A 129 5.83 -13.89 1.01
N SER A 130 5.32 -13.90 -0.22
CA SER A 130 5.45 -12.80 -1.17
C SER A 130 4.08 -12.19 -1.49
N LEU A 131 4.04 -10.87 -1.55
CA LEU A 131 2.86 -10.11 -1.95
C LEU A 131 3.27 -9.09 -3.02
N PRO A 132 2.61 -9.07 -4.19
CA PRO A 132 2.88 -8.05 -5.20
C PRO A 132 2.46 -6.68 -4.66
N ILE A 133 3.26 -5.64 -4.92
CA ILE A 133 2.89 -4.26 -4.60
C ILE A 133 1.77 -3.86 -5.55
N GLN A 134 0.53 -3.92 -5.07
CA GLN A 134 -0.65 -3.51 -5.85
C GLN A 134 -0.77 -1.99 -5.91
N LEU A 135 0.05 -1.30 -6.70
CA LEU A 135 -0.16 0.12 -6.96
C LEU A 135 -1.20 0.30 -8.08
N LYS A 136 -2.50 0.23 -7.77
CA LYS A 136 -3.56 0.52 -8.74
C LYS A 136 -3.77 2.04 -8.91
N LEU A 137 -2.91 2.69 -9.69
CA LEU A 137 -3.17 4.04 -10.20
C LEU A 137 -4.10 3.98 -11.42
N ALA A 138 -5.40 3.83 -11.19
CA ALA A 138 -6.39 3.98 -12.25
C ALA A 138 -6.72 5.47 -12.46
N ALA A 139 -5.84 6.20 -13.15
CA ALA A 139 -6.11 7.57 -13.59
C ALA A 139 -6.30 7.61 -15.11
N SER A 140 -7.55 7.52 -15.58
CA SER A 140 -7.90 7.83 -16.96
C SER A 140 -8.41 9.28 -17.03
N MET A 141 -7.56 10.20 -17.47
CA MET A 141 -7.98 11.57 -17.80
C MET A 141 -7.98 11.72 -19.33
N SER A 142 -9.16 11.70 -19.93
CA SER A 142 -9.33 12.06 -21.35
C SER A 142 -9.69 13.54 -21.46
N LEU A 143 -8.72 14.36 -21.89
CA LEU A 143 -8.99 15.74 -22.29
C LEU A 143 -9.39 15.75 -23.77
N ASN A 144 -10.67 16.01 -24.03
CA ASN A 144 -11.15 16.28 -25.37
C ASN A 144 -10.93 17.77 -25.69
N LEU A 145 -9.87 18.09 -26.44
CA LEU A 145 -9.59 19.46 -26.89
C LEU A 145 -10.41 19.88 -28.12
N ASN A 146 -11.26 19.01 -28.69
CA ASN A 146 -12.13 19.35 -29.82
C ASN A 146 -13.49 19.90 -29.35
N SER A 147 -13.51 20.67 -28.25
CA SER A 147 -14.70 21.44 -27.89
C SER A 147 -14.86 22.59 -28.89
N PRO A 148 -15.99 22.70 -29.62
CA PRO A 148 -16.20 23.71 -30.67
C PRO A 148 -16.43 25.14 -30.13
N LEU A 149 -16.15 25.42 -28.86
CA LEU A 149 -16.22 26.76 -28.27
C LEU A 149 -14.91 27.54 -28.54
N GLY A 150 -14.61 27.74 -29.83
CA GLY A 150 -13.46 28.51 -30.28
C GLY A 150 -13.51 28.92 -31.75
N LYS A 151 -14.69 28.86 -32.38
CA LYS A 151 -14.91 29.41 -33.73
C LYS A 151 -16.28 30.07 -33.82
N GLU A 152 -16.42 31.25 -33.23
CA GLU A 152 -17.30 32.28 -33.79
C GLU A 152 -16.58 33.63 -33.72
N ALA A 153 -16.35 34.16 -34.93
CA ALA A 153 -16.12 35.54 -35.38
C ALA A 153 -15.25 36.50 -34.54
#